data_AF-A0A8X6US20-F1
#
_entry.id   AF-A0A8X6US20-F1
#
_cell.length_a   1.000
_cell.length_b   1.000
_cell.length_c   1.000
_cell.angle_alpha   90.00
_cell.angle_beta   90.00
_cell.angle_gamma   90.00
#
_symmetry.space_group_name_H-M   'P 1'
#
loop_
_entity.id
_entity.type
_entity.pdbx_description
1 polymer ?
#
loop_
_entity_poly.entity_id
_entity_poly.type
_entity_poly.pdbx_seq_one_letter_code
_entity_poly.pdbx_strand_id
1 'polypeptide(L)'
;MRKEKSRDAARSRRGKENYEFYELAKLLPLPAAITTQLDKASIIRLSISYLKLRDFIAHGDPPWSRDTSPKPIKGEFSFSLHPPNAEIHDILQMESKIRRLFVPLRRY
;
A
#
# COMPACT_ATOMS: atom_id res chain seq x y z
N MET A 1 -36.87 14.53 7.33
CA MET A 1 -35.83 15.30 6.59
C MET A 1 -34.47 15.42 7.29
N ARG A 2 -34.30 15.96 8.51
CA ARG A 2 -32.95 16.12 9.13
C ARG A 2 -32.25 14.80 9.47
N LYS A 3 -32.98 13.79 9.99
CA LYS A 3 -32.42 12.48 10.35
C LYS A 3 -31.93 11.68 9.13
N GLU A 4 -32.60 11.85 8.00
CA GLU A 4 -32.27 11.18 6.74
C GLU A 4 -30.96 11.71 6.14
N LYS A 5 -30.78 13.03 6.08
CA LYS A 5 -29.52 13.66 5.65
C LYS A 5 -28.31 13.25 6.51
N SER A 6 -28.50 13.12 7.83
CA SER A 6 -27.44 12.63 8.74
C SER A 6 -27.09 11.16 8.48
N ARG A 7 -28.10 10.33 8.23
CA ARG A 7 -27.91 8.91 7.88
C ARG A 7 -27.14 8.76 6.57
N ASP A 8 -27.49 9.55 5.56
CA ASP A 8 -26.81 9.53 4.26
C ASP A 8 -25.37 10.03 4.37
N ALA A 9 -25.12 11.07 5.17
CA ALA A 9 -23.77 11.55 5.45
C ALA A 9 -22.90 10.48 6.15
N ALA A 10 -23.46 9.76 7.13
CA ALA A 10 -22.76 8.67 7.80
C ALA A 10 -22.48 7.50 6.84
N ARG A 11 -23.43 7.17 5.95
CA ARG A 11 -23.26 6.12 4.94
C ARG A 11 -22.19 6.49 3.92
N SER A 12 -22.21 7.73 3.42
CA SER A 12 -21.21 8.24 2.49
C SER A 12 -19.81 8.18 3.10
N ARG A 13 -19.65 8.60 4.37
CA ARG A 13 -18.37 8.48 5.10
C ARG A 13 -17.87 7.04 5.17
N ARG A 14 -18.73 6.09 5.58
CA ARG A 14 -18.38 4.66 5.64
C ARG A 14 -18.02 4.10 4.28
N GLY A 15 -18.76 4.46 3.24
CA GLY A 15 -18.50 4.04 1.86
C GLY A 15 -17.14 4.54 1.36
N LYS A 16 -16.83 5.82 1.61
CA LYS A 16 -15.53 6.41 1.23
C LYS A 16 -14.37 5.74 1.96
N GLU A 17 -14.50 5.52 3.26
CA GLU A 17 -13.49 4.82 4.05
C GLU A 17 -13.28 3.38 3.54
N ASN A 18 -14.36 2.61 3.32
CA ASN A 18 -14.28 1.26 2.76
C ASN A 18 -13.56 1.22 1.40
N TYR A 19 -13.84 2.20 0.54
CA TYR A 19 -13.17 2.31 -0.75
C TYR A 19 -11.66 2.56 -0.60
N GLU A 20 -11.24 3.43 0.31
CA GLU A 20 -9.81 3.66 0.55
C GLU A 20 -9.11 2.41 1.09
N PHE A 21 -9.77 1.62 1.96
CA PHE A 21 -9.24 0.33 2.41
C PHE A 21 -9.08 -0.68 1.27
N TYR A 22 -10.07 -0.79 0.39
CA TYR A 22 -10.02 -1.68 -0.76
C TYR A 22 -8.88 -1.31 -1.71
N GLU A 23 -8.74 -0.03 -2.03
CA GLU A 23 -7.68 0.45 -2.91
C GLU A 23 -6.29 0.36 -2.26
N LEU A 24 -6.18 0.45 -0.93
CA LEU A 24 -4.93 0.18 -0.22
C LEU A 24 -4.55 -1.30 -0.31
N ALA A 25 -5.52 -2.21 -0.17
CA ALA A 25 -5.28 -3.65 -0.26
C ALA A 25 -4.72 -4.09 -1.62
N LYS A 26 -5.10 -3.40 -2.71
CA LYS A 26 -4.61 -3.67 -4.07
C LYS A 26 -3.15 -3.29 -4.29
N LEU A 27 -2.58 -2.45 -3.42
CA LEU A 27 -1.18 -2.02 -3.48
C LEU A 27 -0.26 -2.95 -2.69
N LEU A 28 -0.80 -3.88 -1.91
CA LEU A 28 0.02 -4.89 -1.24
C LEU A 28 0.65 -5.81 -2.30
N PRO A 29 1.91 -6.24 -2.12
CA PRO A 29 2.59 -7.19 -3.01
C PRO A 29 2.08 -8.62 -2.76
N LEU A 30 0.77 -8.81 -2.83
CA LEU A 30 0.07 -10.06 -2.55
C LEU A 30 -0.98 -10.31 -3.65
N PRO A 31 -1.24 -11.57 -4.03
CA PRO A 31 -2.31 -11.89 -4.97
C PRO A 31 -3.67 -11.34 -4.52
N ALA A 32 -4.46 -10.84 -5.47
CA ALA A 32 -5.79 -10.27 -5.20
C ALA A 32 -6.71 -11.22 -4.44
N ALA A 33 -6.64 -12.53 -4.72
CA ALA A 33 -7.42 -13.56 -4.04
C ALA A 33 -7.19 -13.61 -2.52
N ILE A 34 -6.00 -13.18 -2.05
CA ILE A 34 -5.66 -13.09 -0.62
C ILE A 34 -6.12 -11.74 -0.08
N THR A 35 -5.78 -10.65 -0.76
CA THR A 35 -6.03 -9.29 -0.25
C THR A 35 -7.52 -8.96 -0.13
N THR A 36 -8.38 -9.58 -0.94
CA THR A 36 -9.84 -9.43 -0.84
C THR A 36 -10.45 -10.06 0.41
N GLN A 37 -9.74 -10.98 1.06
CA GLN A 37 -10.21 -11.66 2.28
C GLN A 37 -9.68 -11.01 3.56
N LEU A 38 -8.79 -10.02 3.44
CA LEU A 38 -8.22 -9.34 4.59
C LEU A 38 -9.24 -8.42 5.28
N ASP A 39 -9.25 -8.45 6.60
CA ASP A 39 -9.95 -7.44 7.37
C ASP A 39 -9.19 -6.10 7.36
N LYS A 40 -9.89 -5.02 7.73
CA LYS A 40 -9.34 -3.66 7.73
C LYS A 40 -8.06 -3.54 8.55
N ALA A 41 -8.00 -4.22 9.69
CA ALA A 41 -6.85 -4.17 10.59
C ALA A 41 -5.62 -4.85 9.97
N SER A 42 -5.80 -6.02 9.35
CA SER A 42 -4.71 -6.71 8.66
C SER A 42 -4.20 -5.91 7.46
N ILE A 43 -5.09 -5.27 6.69
CA ILE A 43 -4.68 -4.39 5.59
C ILE A 43 -3.73 -3.29 6.09
N ILE A 44 -4.05 -2.62 7.19
CA ILE A 44 -3.16 -1.60 7.78
C ILE A 44 -1.85 -2.20 8.25
N ARG A 45 -1.92 -3.27 9.06
CA ARG A 45 -0.72 -3.89 9.66
C ARG A 45 0.25 -4.31 8.57
N LEU A 46 -0.23 -5.02 7.56
CA LEU A 46 0.59 -5.47 6.44
C LEU A 46 1.15 -4.31 5.63
N SER A 47 0.35 -3.27 5.37
CA SER A 47 0.82 -2.09 4.63
C SER A 47 1.95 -1.36 5.36
N ILE A 48 1.81 -1.14 6.67
CA ILE A 48 2.86 -0.51 7.48
C ILE A 48 4.09 -1.41 7.57
N SER A 49 3.91 -2.71 7.81
CA SER A 49 5.00 -3.68 7.86
C SER A 49 5.76 -3.73 6.54
N TYR A 50 5.07 -3.68 5.40
CA TYR A 50 5.68 -3.66 4.08
C TYR A 50 6.57 -2.43 3.89
N LEU A 51 6.06 -1.23 4.19
CA LEU A 51 6.83 0.01 4.08
C LEU A 51 8.08 -0.02 4.97
N LYS A 52 7.95 -0.46 6.23
CA LYS A 52 9.09 -0.60 7.15
C LYS A 52 10.11 -1.63 6.68
N LEU A 53 9.64 -2.77 6.15
CA LEU A 53 10.51 -3.81 5.64
C LEU A 53 11.28 -3.32 4.41
N ARG A 54 10.65 -2.55 3.53
CA ARG A 54 11.32 -1.95 2.36
C ARG A 54 12.42 -0.99 2.77
N ASP A 55 12.13 -0.09 3.71
CA ASP A 55 13.10 0.83 4.29
C ASP A 55 14.28 0.08 4.94
N PHE A 56 13.97 -0.95 5.73
CA PHE A 56 14.98 -1.82 6.35
C PHE A 56 15.84 -2.56 5.32
N ILE A 57 15.24 -3.08 4.24
CA ILE A 57 15.98 -3.80 3.19
C ILE A 57 16.90 -2.86 2.41
N ALA A 58 16.44 -1.64 2.11
CA ALA A 58 17.19 -0.63 1.35
C ALA A 58 18.36 -0.01 2.15
N HIS A 59 18.20 0.14 3.47
CA HIS A 59 19.15 0.85 4.34
C HIS A 59 19.83 -0.05 5.39
N GLY A 60 19.61 -1.37 5.35
CA GLY A 60 20.29 -2.32 6.23
C GLY A 60 21.81 -2.35 5.98
N ASP A 61 22.57 -2.76 7.00
CA ASP A 61 24.01 -3.00 6.90
C ASP A 61 24.33 -4.46 7.31
N PRO A 62 24.81 -5.31 6.38
CA PRO A 62 24.90 -5.05 4.95
C PRO A 62 23.51 -4.90 4.31
N PRO A 63 23.37 -4.21 3.16
CA PRO A 63 22.10 -4.09 2.47
C PRO A 63 21.49 -5.47 2.19
N TRP A 64 20.28 -5.70 2.68
CA TRP A 64 19.55 -6.96 2.45
C TRP A 64 18.98 -7.04 1.04
N SER A 65 19.01 -5.92 0.31
CA SER A 65 18.94 -5.91 -1.14
C SER A 65 20.11 -6.73 -1.66
N ARG A 66 19.92 -8.05 -1.75
CA ARG A 66 20.78 -8.91 -2.56
C ARG A 66 20.83 -8.25 -3.93
N ASP A 67 21.97 -7.69 -4.29
CA ASP A 67 22.45 -7.88 -5.64
C ASP A 67 22.48 -9.41 -5.87
N THR A 68 21.34 -9.98 -6.28
CA THR A 68 21.34 -11.18 -7.11
C THR A 68 21.70 -10.83 -8.55
N SER A 69 22.33 -9.68 -8.77
CA SER A 69 23.04 -9.36 -9.98
C SER A 69 24.43 -10.00 -9.87
N PRO A 70 24.70 -11.19 -10.47
CA PRO A 70 26.08 -11.44 -10.87
C PRO A 70 26.47 -10.26 -11.76
N LYS A 71 27.65 -9.68 -11.51
CA LYS A 71 28.26 -8.64 -12.35
C LYS A 71 27.99 -8.99 -13.81
N PRO A 72 27.48 -8.07 -14.65
CA PRO A 72 26.89 -8.41 -15.92
C PRO A 72 27.89 -9.20 -16.78
N ILE A 73 27.66 -10.50 -16.92
CA ILE A 73 28.19 -11.26 -18.04
C ILE A 73 27.34 -10.81 -19.22
N LYS A 74 28.00 -10.24 -20.23
CA LYS A 74 27.36 -9.76 -21.45
C LYS A 74 26.45 -10.85 -22.01
N GLY A 75 25.13 -10.65 -21.95
CA GLY A 75 24.19 -11.43 -22.77
C GLY A 75 22.96 -12.04 -22.09
N GLU A 76 22.69 -11.86 -20.79
CA GLU A 76 21.50 -12.46 -20.18
C GLU A 76 20.49 -11.43 -19.66
N PHE A 77 19.28 -11.50 -20.23
CA PHE A 77 18.10 -10.76 -19.84
C PHE A 77 17.76 -11.07 -18.37
N SER A 78 17.97 -10.11 -17.47
CA SER A 78 17.47 -10.20 -16.11
C SER A 78 15.95 -10.04 -16.12
N PHE A 79 15.26 -11.04 -15.55
CA PHE A 79 13.82 -11.00 -15.32
C PHE A 79 13.52 -9.98 -14.21
N SER A 80 13.50 -8.70 -14.54
CA SER A 80 12.87 -7.67 -13.72
C SER A 80 11.58 -7.27 -14.39
N LEU A 81 10.53 -8.05 -14.14
CA LEU A 81 9.21 -7.84 -14.74
C LEU A 81 8.41 -6.82 -13.91
N HIS A 82 8.98 -5.64 -13.66
CA HIS A 82 8.27 -4.39 -13.37
C HIS A 82 9.23 -3.20 -13.49
N PRO A 83 8.84 -2.10 -14.16
CA PRO A 83 9.67 -0.91 -14.21
C PRO A 83 9.79 -0.31 -12.78
N PRO A 84 11.00 0.08 -12.34
CA PRO A 84 11.23 0.62 -10.99
C PRO A 84 10.35 1.84 -10.65
N ASN A 85 9.85 2.53 -11.68
CA ASN A 85 8.98 3.69 -11.52
C ASN A 85 7.58 3.33 -11.00
N ALA A 86 7.02 2.18 -11.41
CA ALA A 86 5.68 1.77 -10.98
C ALA A 86 5.65 1.42 -9.48
N GLU A 87 6.70 0.77 -8.99
CA GLU A 87 6.82 0.38 -7.58
C GLU A 87 6.93 1.61 -6.64
N ILE A 88 7.65 2.65 -7.05
CA ILE A 88 7.73 3.91 -6.29
C ILE A 88 6.37 4.61 -6.21
N HIS A 89 5.61 4.62 -7.32
CA HIS A 89 4.25 5.18 -7.32
C HIS A 89 3.34 4.44 -6.33
N ASP A 90 3.41 3.10 -6.29
CA ASP A 90 2.61 2.30 -5.37
C ASP A 90 2.98 2.57 -3.91
N ILE A 91 4.27 2.69 -3.59
CA ILE A 91 4.76 3.04 -2.24
C ILE A 91 4.20 4.40 -1.80
N LEU A 92 4.35 5.45 -2.62
CA LEU A 92 3.83 6.79 -2.32
C LEU A 92 2.31 6.78 -2.20
N GLN A 93 1.63 5.98 -3.02
CA GLN A 93 0.18 5.84 -2.98
C GLN A 93 -0.27 5.13 -1.70
N MET A 94 0.43 4.09 -1.26
CA MET A 94 0.19 3.43 0.03
C MET A 94 0.33 4.42 1.19
N GLU A 95 1.41 5.19 1.25
CA GLU A 95 1.62 6.20 2.29
C GLU A 95 0.50 7.23 2.32
N SER A 96 0.12 7.76 1.15
CA SER A 96 -0.97 8.73 1.02
C SER A 96 -2.31 8.17 1.51
N LYS A 97 -2.61 6.91 1.20
CA LYS A 97 -3.84 6.24 1.65
C LYS A 97 -3.84 5.99 3.15
N ILE A 98 -2.73 5.49 3.72
CA ILE A 98 -2.58 5.31 5.16
C ILE A 98 -2.78 6.66 5.87
N ARG A 99 -2.09 7.72 5.40
CA ARG A 99 -2.28 9.07 5.96
C ARG A 99 -3.74 9.51 5.89
N ARG A 100 -4.43 9.33 4.76
CA ARG A 100 -5.87 9.68 4.65
C ARG A 100 -6.78 8.89 5.58
N LEU A 101 -6.45 7.63 5.88
CA LEU A 101 -7.22 6.80 6.81
C LEU A 101 -7.01 7.19 8.28
N PHE A 102 -5.84 7.74 8.64
CA PHE A 102 -5.47 8.07 10.03
C PHE A 102 -5.44 9.56 10.36
N VAL A 103 -5.41 10.45 9.36
CA VAL A 103 -5.54 11.89 9.59
C VAL A 103 -6.99 12.15 9.99
N PRO A 104 -7.26 12.57 11.24
CA PRO A 104 -8.57 13.04 11.61
C PRO A 104 -8.89 14.20 10.66
N LEU A 105 -10.12 14.26 10.14
CA LEU A 105 -10.67 15.42 9.44
C LEU A 105 -10.53 16.68 10.34
N ARG A 106 -9.32 17.25 10.45
CA ARG A 106 -9.09 18.55 11.06
C ARG A 106 -9.43 19.56 9.98
N ARG A 107 -10.38 20.42 10.33
CA ARG A 107 -10.92 21.58 9.61
C ARG A 107 -12.17 21.29 8.77
N TYR A 108 -13.31 21.32 9.46
CA TYR A 108 -14.40 22.19 9.05
C TYR A 108 -13.98 23.65 9.25
#